data_AF-Q60265-F1
#
_entry.id   AF-Q60265-F1
#
_cell.length_a   1.000
_cell.length_b   1.000
_cell.length_c   1.000
_cell.angle_alpha   90.00
_cell.angle_beta   90.00
_cell.angle_gamma   90.00
#
_symmetry.space_group_name_H-M   'P 1'
#
loop_
_entity.id
_entity.type
_entity.pdbx_description
1 polymer ?
#
loop_
_entity_poly.entity_id
_entity_poly.type
_entity_poly.pdbx_seq_one_letter_code
_entity_poly.pdbx_strand_id
1 'polypeptide(L)' 'MSEIIEVIYEDGVLKPLKPLKIKGKKRLKIKIVNDDVEEFLKSMIIKKCKDIDYKKLKEAYYESF' A
#
# COMPACT_ATOMS: atom_id res chain seq x y z
N MET A 1 0.63 1.60 -11.41
CA MET A 1 -0.42 1.82 -10.40
C MET A 1 -0.51 0.60 -9.49
N SER A 2 -0.48 0.83 -8.19
CA SER A 2 -0.71 -0.20 -7.17
C SER A 2 -2.18 -0.15 -6.77
N GLU A 3 -2.84 -1.29 -6.72
CA GLU A 3 -4.22 -1.43 -6.28
C GLU A 3 -4.21 -2.27 -5.02
N ILE A 4 -5.00 -1.87 -4.01
CA ILE A 4 -5.21 -2.68 -2.81
C ILE A 4 -6.31 -3.68 -3.16
N ILE A 5 -6.00 -4.97 -3.02
CA ILE A 5 -6.96 -6.04 -3.24
C ILE A 5 -7.34 -6.61 -1.89
N GLU A 6 -8.60 -6.44 -1.51
CA GLU A 6 -9.15 -7.11 -0.34
C GLU A 6 -9.43 -8.57 -0.67
N VAL A 7 -8.90 -9.47 0.17
CA VAL A 7 -9.02 -10.91 0.04
C VAL A 7 -9.47 -11.52 1.36
N ILE A 8 -10.11 -12.68 1.28
CA ILE A 8 -10.37 -13.56 2.40
C ILE A 8 -9.51 -14.83 2.24
N TYR A 9 -9.02 -15.36 3.36
CA TYR A 9 -8.31 -16.64 3.39
C TYR A 9 -9.25 -17.72 3.92
N GLU A 10 -9.65 -18.65 3.05
CA GLU A 10 -10.54 -19.77 3.40
C GLU A 10 -9.99 -21.05 2.78
N ASP A 11 -10.00 -22.14 3.55
CA ASP A 11 -9.64 -23.48 3.09
C ASP A 11 -8.27 -23.56 2.38
N GLY A 12 -7.30 -22.77 2.85
CA GLY A 12 -5.97 -22.73 2.27
C GLY A 12 -5.83 -21.83 1.03
N VAL A 13 -6.89 -21.12 0.61
CA VAL A 13 -6.92 -20.33 -0.62
C VAL A 13 -7.25 -18.86 -0.33
N LEU A 14 -6.46 -17.94 -0.91
CA LEU A 14 -6.76 -16.50 -0.91
C LEU A 14 -7.75 -16.17 -2.02
N LYS A 15 -8.95 -15.72 -1.66
CA LYS A 15 -10.03 -15.35 -2.58
C LYS A 15 -10.27 -13.84 -2.56
N PRO A 16 -10.30 -13.14 -3.69
CA PRO A 16 -10.63 -11.72 -3.70
C PRO A 16 -12.12 -11.49 -3.40
N LEU A 17 -12.42 -10.45 -2.61
CA LEU A 17 -13.81 -10.09 -2.29
C LEU A 17 -14.55 -9.45 -3.47
N LYS A 18 -13.80 -8.96 -4.47
CA LYS A 18 -14.32 -8.33 -5.69
C LYS A 18 -13.61 -8.87 -6.93
N PRO A 19 -14.28 -8.91 -8.10
CA PRO A 19 -13.65 -9.33 -9.35
C PRO A 19 -12.43 -8.46 -9.70
N LEU A 20 -11.29 -9.09 -9.99
CA LEU A 20 -10.05 -8.40 -10.30
C LEU A 20 -9.96 -8.07 -11.79
N LYS A 21 -9.78 -6.78 -12.11
CA LYS A 21 -9.52 -6.30 -13.47
C LYS A 21 -8.03 -6.32 -13.81
N ILE A 22 -7.34 -7.41 -13.46
CA ILE A 22 -5.91 -7.58 -13.75
C ILE A 22 -5.72 -8.27 -15.12
N LYS A 23 -4.76 -7.78 -15.91
CA LYS A 23 -4.34 -8.49 -17.13
C LYS A 23 -3.89 -9.91 -16.76
N GLY A 24 -4.29 -10.90 -17.55
CA GLY A 24 -4.00 -12.32 -17.27
C GLY A 24 -2.52 -12.59 -17.02
N LYS A 25 -2.25 -13.58 -16.15
CA LYS A 25 -0.89 -14.05 -15.76
C LYS A 25 -0.02 -13.01 -15.02
N LYS A 26 -0.63 -12.02 -14.35
CA LYS A 26 0.13 -11.11 -13.49
C LYS A 26 0.57 -11.82 -12.20
N ARG A 27 1.87 -11.78 -11.91
CA ARG A 27 2.42 -12.26 -10.62
C ARG A 27 2.14 -11.23 -9.53
N LEU A 28 1.59 -11.69 -8.41
CA LEU A 28 1.38 -10.88 -7.21
C LEU A 28 2.33 -11.36 -6.11
N LYS A 29 2.82 -10.43 -5.28
CA LYS A 29 3.53 -10.74 -4.04
C LYS A 29 2.61 -10.40 -2.88
N ILE A 30 2.38 -11.37 -2.01
CA ILE A 30 1.51 -11.23 -0.85
C ILE A 30 2.39 -11.38 0.38
N LYS A 31 2.25 -10.47 1.33
CA LYS A 31 2.89 -10.56 2.65
C LYS A 31 1.76 -10.68 3.66
N ILE A 32 1.71 -11.82 4.35
CA ILE A 32 0.84 -11.99 5.52
C ILE A 32 1.57 -11.33 6.68
N VAL A 33 0.90 -10.42 7.36
CA VAL A 33 1.40 -9.74 8.56
C VAL A 33 0.50 -10.13 9.71
N ASN A 34 1.10 -10.45 10.87
CA ASN A 34 0.34 -10.74 12.09
C ASN A 34 -0.14 -9.44 12.76
N ASP A 35 0.60 -8.36 12.53
CA ASP A 35 0.34 -7.04 13.10
C ASP A 35 -0.81 -6.33 12.38
N ASP A 36 -1.34 -5.28 13.02
CA ASP A 36 -2.39 -4.45 12.46
C ASP A 36 -2.04 -4.01 11.03
N VAL A 37 -2.91 -4.37 10.08
CA VAL A 37 -2.78 -4.05 8.65
C VAL A 37 -2.54 -2.55 8.46
N GLU A 38 -3.14 -1.71 9.31
CA GLU A 38 -2.99 -0.26 9.24
C GLU A 38 -1.55 0.20 9.52
N GLU A 39 -0.88 -0.40 10.50
CA GLU A 39 0.52 -0.10 10.82
C GLU A 39 1.45 -0.52 9.69
N PHE A 40 1.21 -1.69 9.09
CA PHE A 40 1.96 -2.14 7.93
C PHE A 40 1.79 -1.19 6.72
N LEU A 41 0.56 -0.72 6.45
CA LEU A 41 0.30 0.26 5.38
C LEU A 41 1.01 1.59 5.65
N LYS A 42 0.95 2.11 6.88
CA LYS A 42 1.67 3.33 7.29
C LYS A 42 3.17 3.20 7.04
N SER A 43 3.77 2.05 7.37
CA SER A 43 5.20 1.80 7.14
C SER A 43 5.60 1.88 5.65
N MET A 44 4.71 1.44 4.74
CA MET A 44 4.95 1.50 3.29
C MET A 44 4.77 2.90 2.72
N ILE A 45 3.82 3.69 3.24
CA ILE A 45 3.65 5.10 2.86
C ILE A 45 4.91 5.88 3.25
N ILE A 46 5.37 5.74 4.49
CA ILE A 46 6.58 6.41 4.97
C ILE A 46 7.78 6.03 4.10
N LYS A 47 7.92 4.75 3.71
CA LYS A 47 9.02 4.32 2.84
C LYS A 47 8.97 4.99 1.46
N LYS A 48 7.79 5.21 0.87
CA LYS A 48 7.65 6.00 -0.36
C LYS A 48 7.96 7.47 -0.14
N CYS A 49 7.65 7.99 1.04
CA CYS A 49 7.93 9.37 1.42
C CYS A 49 9.39 9.63 1.82
N LYS A 50 10.25 8.62 1.98
CA LYS A 50 11.67 8.85 2.32
C LYS A 50 12.42 9.64 1.24
N ASP A 51 11.92 9.66 0.01
CA ASP A 51 12.46 10.51 -1.06
C ASP A 51 11.93 11.95 -1.00
N ILE A 52 11.18 12.31 0.03
CA ILE A 52 10.69 13.66 0.22
C ILE A 52 11.74 14.48 0.97
N ASP A 53 12.26 15.49 0.28
CA ASP A 53 13.08 16.53 0.89
C ASP A 53 12.23 17.32 1.90
N TYR A 54 12.41 17.00 3.17
CA TYR A 54 11.66 17.60 4.28
C TYR A 54 11.88 19.12 4.37
N LYS A 55 13.06 19.61 3.94
CA LYS A 55 13.36 21.04 3.90
C LYS A 55 12.45 21.75 2.90
N LYS A 56 12.35 21.18 1.69
CA LYS A 56 11.51 21.71 0.61
C LYS A 56 10.02 21.69 0.97
N LEU A 57 9.55 20.63 1.65
CA LEU A 57 8.18 20.56 2.18
C LEU A 57 7.90 21.69 3.18
N LYS A 58 8.86 21.96 4.07
CA LYS A 58 8.73 22.99 5.10
C LYS A 58 8.68 24.39 4.47
N GLU A 59 9.56 24.68 3.52
CA GLU A 59 9.57 25.94 2.76
C GLU A 59 8.21 26.18 2.07
N ALA A 60 7.67 25.16 1.37
CA ALA A 60 6.36 25.26 0.72
C ALA A 60 5.20 25.56 1.70
N TYR A 61 5.24 25.02 2.92
CA TYR A 61 4.23 25.29 3.93
C TYR A 61 4.27 26.75 4.42
N TYR A 62 5.45 27.31 4.63
CA TYR A 62 5.59 28.68 5.12
C TYR A 62 5.43 29.74 4.02
N GLU A 63 5.75 29.43 2.76
CA GLU A 63 5.46 30.33 1.62
C GLU A 63 3.97 30.44 1.29
N SER A 64 3.12 29.60 1.88
CA SER A 64 1.66 29.63 1.69
C SER A 64 0.94 30.56 2.68
N PHE A 65 1.64 31.17 3.63
CA PHE A 65 1.11 32.15 4.59
C PHE A 65 1.69 33.55 4.31
#